data_AF-A0A9P9LR32-F1
#
_entry.id   AF-A0A9P9LR32-F1
#
_cell.length_a   1.000
_cell.length_b   1.000
_cell.length_c   1.000
_cell.angle_alpha   90.00
_cell.angle_beta   90.00
_cell.angle_gamma   90.00
#
_symmetry.space_group_name_H-M   'P 1'
#
loop_
_entity.id
_entity.type
_entity.pdbx_description
1 polymer ?
#
loop_
_entity_poly.entity_id
_entity_poly.type
_entity_poly.pdbx_seq_one_letter_code
_entity_poly.pdbx_strand_id
1 'polypeptide(L)'
;KLITPQSVKFFSREDERLSDKRSLESSLHEITGIPVKVFQGKPLVELTIKERILWAAKRIAKRKENETYSLLGIFGLYMPLIYSEGRENAFFRLKREIGEHSKGKFS
;
A
#
# COMPACT_ATOMS: atom_id res chain seq x y z
N LYS A 1 -6.03 8.60 -4.27
CA LYS A 1 -6.82 7.76 -5.20
C LYS A 1 -5.88 7.36 -6.34
N LEU A 2 -5.39 6.12 -6.40
CA LEU A 2 -4.74 5.65 -7.63
C LEU A 2 -5.87 5.45 -8.66
N ILE A 3 -5.97 6.38 -9.61
CA ILE A 3 -6.86 6.23 -10.75
C ILE A 3 -6.16 5.25 -11.69
N THR A 4 -6.37 3.96 -11.46
CA THR A 4 -5.89 2.92 -12.38
C THR A 4 -7.06 2.54 -13.29
N PRO A 5 -6.90 2.57 -14.62
CA PRO A 5 -7.92 2.13 -15.57
C PRO A 5 -8.40 0.70 -15.26
N GLN A 6 -9.64 0.37 -15.64
CA GLN A 6 -10.17 -0.99 -15.48
C GLN A 6 -9.36 -2.05 -16.24
N SER A 7 -8.65 -1.65 -17.30
CA SER A 7 -7.67 -2.48 -18.00
C SER A 7 -6.39 -1.69 -18.22
N VAL A 8 -5.27 -2.24 -17.78
CA VAL A 8 -3.92 -1.78 -18.14
C VAL A 8 -3.23 -2.94 -18.83
N LYS A 9 -2.65 -2.67 -20.00
CA LYS A 9 -1.80 -3.61 -20.73
C LYS A 9 -0.36 -3.10 -20.61
N PHE A 10 0.57 -4.02 -20.35
CA PHE A 10 1.98 -3.71 -20.25
C PHE A 10 2.68 -4.18 -21.53
N PHE A 11 3.52 -3.33 -22.09
CA PHE A 11 4.28 -3.59 -23.32
C PHE A 11 5.78 -3.38 -23.07
N SER A 12 6.61 -4.10 -23.82
CA SER A 12 8.06 -3.87 -23.86
C SER A 12 8.39 -2.58 -24.61
N ARG A 13 9.67 -2.22 -24.65
CA ARG A 13 10.14 -1.07 -25.45
C ARG A 13 10.00 -1.34 -26.95
N GLU A 14 9.97 -2.61 -27.33
CA GLU A 14 9.82 -3.13 -28.68
C GLU A 14 8.34 -3.33 -29.08
N ASP A 15 7.40 -2.79 -28.29
CA ASP A 15 5.95 -2.87 -28.48
C ASP A 15 5.36 -4.30 -28.37
N GLU A 16 6.09 -5.23 -27.76
CA GLU A 16 5.58 -6.57 -27.48
C GLU A 16 4.73 -6.58 -26.22
N ARG A 17 3.55 -7.22 -26.27
CA ARG A 17 2.67 -7.33 -25.09
C ARG A 17 3.31 -8.25 -24.03
N LEU A 18 3.61 -7.69 -22.86
CA LEU A 18 4.17 -8.41 -21.72
C LEU A 18 3.08 -9.06 -20.86
N SER A 19 2.03 -8.29 -20.50
CA SER A 19 0.93 -8.80 -19.67
C SER A 19 -0.26 -7.83 -19.66
N ASP A 20 -1.29 -8.15 -18.90
CA ASP A 20 -2.25 -7.17 -18.42
C ASP A 20 -2.39 -7.17 -16.90
N LYS A 21 -3.06 -6.15 -16.37
CA LYS A 21 -3.30 -6.00 -14.93
C LYS A 21 -3.98 -7.22 -14.33
N ARG A 22 -4.98 -7.80 -15.00
CA ARG A 22 -5.78 -8.93 -14.47
C ARG A 22 -4.94 -10.19 -14.40
N SER A 23 -4.14 -10.47 -15.43
CA SER A 23 -3.26 -11.65 -15.45
C SER A 23 -2.21 -11.61 -14.34
N LEU A 24 -1.85 -10.41 -13.84
CA LEU A 24 -0.89 -10.23 -12.75
C LEU A 24 -1.52 -10.28 -11.36
N GLU A 25 -2.85 -10.21 -11.20
CA GLU A 25 -3.48 -10.06 -9.87
C GLU A 25 -3.14 -11.23 -8.93
N SER A 26 -3.16 -12.47 -9.43
CA SER A 26 -2.83 -13.65 -8.63
C SER A 26 -1.35 -13.66 -8.20
N SER A 27 -0.43 -13.38 -9.12
CA SER A 27 1.00 -13.31 -8.81
C SER A 27 1.32 -12.16 -7.85
N LEU A 28 0.67 -11.00 -8.03
CA LEU A 28 0.78 -9.88 -7.12
C LEU A 28 0.25 -10.23 -5.74
N HIS A 29 -0.87 -10.95 -5.64
CA HIS A 29 -1.39 -11.43 -4.36
C HIS A 29 -0.38 -12.35 -3.66
N GLU A 30 0.20 -13.30 -4.38
CA GLU A 30 1.19 -14.25 -3.82
C GLU A 30 2.45 -13.53 -3.30
N ILE A 31 2.96 -12.56 -4.06
CA ILE A 31 4.16 -11.79 -3.69
C ILE A 31 3.88 -10.81 -2.54
N THR A 32 2.76 -10.08 -2.61
CA THR A 32 2.50 -8.93 -1.72
C THR A 32 1.59 -9.24 -0.54
N GLY A 33 0.82 -10.34 -0.60
CA GLY A 33 -0.25 -10.65 0.34
C GLY A 33 -1.49 -9.77 0.21
N ILE A 34 -1.54 -8.85 -0.77
CA ILE A 34 -2.69 -7.97 -1.00
C ILE A 34 -3.82 -8.79 -1.64
N PRO A 35 -5.05 -8.81 -1.09
CA PRO A 35 -6.15 -9.56 -1.68
C PRO A 35 -6.45 -9.12 -3.11
N VAL A 36 -6.69 -10.08 -4.02
CA VAL A 36 -6.99 -9.82 -5.44
C VAL A 36 -8.09 -8.76 -5.63
N LYS A 37 -9.14 -8.81 -4.79
CA LYS A 37 -10.27 -7.86 -4.83
C LYS A 37 -9.84 -6.40 -4.69
N VAL A 38 -8.73 -6.12 -4.00
CA VAL A 38 -8.17 -4.76 -3.90
C VAL A 38 -7.70 -4.26 -5.26
N PHE A 39 -7.04 -5.10 -6.06
CA PHE A 39 -6.61 -4.75 -7.41
C PHE A 39 -7.81 -4.50 -8.34
N GLN A 40 -8.94 -5.15 -8.05
CA GLN A 40 -10.22 -4.99 -8.74
C GLN A 40 -11.05 -3.79 -8.27
N GLY A 41 -10.52 -2.99 -7.33
CA GLY A 41 -11.15 -1.74 -6.89
C GLY A 41 -11.94 -1.82 -5.60
N LYS A 42 -11.85 -2.92 -4.84
CA LYS A 42 -12.44 -3.00 -3.49
C LYS A 42 -11.91 -1.85 -2.62
N PRO A 43 -12.78 -1.07 -1.96
CA PRO A 43 -12.36 0.00 -1.07
C PRO A 43 -11.45 -0.51 0.06
N LEU A 44 -10.32 0.17 0.27
CA LEU A 44 -9.35 -0.19 1.33
C LEU A 44 -9.92 -0.04 2.74
N VAL A 45 -10.99 0.75 2.91
CA VAL A 45 -11.67 0.95 4.20
C VAL A 45 -12.35 -0.33 4.70
N GLU A 46 -12.71 -1.25 3.80
CA GLU A 46 -13.30 -2.55 4.14
C GLU A 46 -12.28 -3.57 4.65
N LEU A 47 -10.99 -3.22 4.63
CA LEU A 47 -9.92 -4.05 5.18
C LEU A 47 -9.58 -3.61 6.61
N THR A 48 -9.27 -4.56 7.46
CA THR A 48 -8.83 -4.29 8.82
C THR A 48 -7.51 -3.53 8.82
N ILE A 49 -7.23 -2.83 9.92
CA ILE A 49 -5.94 -2.16 10.13
C ILE A 49 -4.80 -3.18 10.06
N LYS A 50 -4.99 -4.36 10.66
CA LYS A 50 -3.99 -5.44 10.70
C LYS A 50 -3.63 -5.91 9.30
N GLU A 51 -4.61 -6.19 8.45
CA GLU A 51 -4.39 -6.61 7.06
C GLU A 51 -3.58 -5.58 6.28
N ARG A 52 -3.92 -4.29 6.42
CA ARG A 52 -3.22 -3.20 5.73
C ARG A 52 -1.78 -3.00 6.22
N ILE A 53 -1.53 -3.14 7.52
CA ILE A 53 -0.17 -3.06 8.09
C ILE A 53 0.70 -4.21 7.57
N LEU A 54 0.14 -5.42 7.42
CA LEU A 54 0.89 -6.58 6.93
C LEU A 54 1.48 -6.38 5.52
N TRP A 55 0.93 -5.46 4.71
CA TRP A 55 1.46 -5.17 3.38
C TRP A 55 2.85 -4.54 3.38
N ALA A 56 3.27 -3.94 4.50
CA ALA A 56 4.64 -3.46 4.69
C ALA A 56 5.55 -4.49 5.34
N ALA A 57 5.03 -5.59 5.89
CA ALA A 57 5.81 -6.54 6.68
C ALA A 57 6.92 -7.23 5.86
N LYS A 58 6.70 -7.45 4.56
CA LYS A 58 7.67 -8.06 3.64
C LYS A 58 8.37 -7.05 2.72
N ARG A 59 8.06 -5.76 2.83
CA ARG A 59 8.69 -4.75 1.96
C ARG A 59 10.11 -4.48 2.42
N ILE A 60 11.02 -4.43 1.46
CA ILE A 60 12.40 -3.98 1.65
C ILE A 60 12.54 -2.68 0.87
N ALA A 61 12.94 -1.61 1.54
CA ALA A 61 13.18 -0.33 0.91
C ALA A 61 14.61 0.15 1.16
N LYS A 62 15.16 0.94 0.22
CA LYS A 62 16.51 1.50 0.32
C LYS A 62 16.72 2.28 1.63
N ARG A 63 15.69 2.96 2.10
CA ARG A 63 15.62 3.59 3.42
C ARG A 63 14.62 2.81 4.25
N LYS A 64 15.02 2.36 5.45
CA LYS A 64 14.16 1.51 6.29
C LYS A 64 12.85 2.20 6.67
N GLU A 65 12.85 3.53 6.80
CA GLU A 65 11.64 4.32 7.08
C GLU A 65 10.62 4.27 5.94
N ASN A 66 11.07 4.10 4.69
CA ASN A 66 10.16 3.99 3.54
C ASN A 66 9.29 2.73 3.61
N GLU A 67 9.71 1.68 4.32
CA GLU A 67 8.86 0.52 4.60
C GLU A 67 7.59 0.96 5.34
N THR A 68 7.76 1.82 6.35
CA THR A 68 6.66 2.43 7.10
C THR A 68 5.90 3.46 6.26
N TYR A 69 6.59 4.43 5.66
CA TYR A 69 5.92 5.55 4.98
C TYR A 69 5.10 5.14 3.77
N SER A 70 5.43 4.00 3.16
CA SER A 70 4.62 3.41 2.09
C SER A 70 3.18 3.05 2.53
N LEU A 71 2.91 2.95 3.84
CA LEU A 71 1.57 2.70 4.39
C LEU A 71 0.69 3.96 4.45
N LEU A 72 1.26 5.16 4.38
CA LEU A 72 0.48 6.40 4.49
C LEU A 72 -0.60 6.48 3.41
N GLY A 73 -0.25 6.15 2.17
CA GLY A 73 -1.21 6.12 1.06
C GLY A 73 -2.29 5.04 1.21
N ILE A 74 -2.00 3.94 1.91
CA ILE A 74 -2.95 2.83 2.16
C ILE A 74 -3.98 3.23 3.23
N PHE A 75 -3.55 4.01 4.23
CA PHE A 75 -4.43 4.54 5.27
C PHE A 75 -5.06 5.89 4.91
N GLY A 76 -4.61 6.54 3.82
CA GLY A 76 -5.04 7.90 3.47
C GLY A 76 -4.58 8.95 4.49
N LEU A 77 -3.44 8.70 5.14
CA LEU A 77 -2.88 9.55 6.18
C LEU A 77 -1.81 10.48 5.61
N TYR A 78 -1.62 11.59 6.31
CA TYR A 78 -0.54 12.52 6.06
C TYR A 78 0.27 12.71 7.34
N MET A 79 1.58 12.56 7.25
CA MET A 79 2.53 12.90 8.32
C MET A 79 3.87 13.33 7.70
N PRO A 80 4.65 14.21 8.35
CA PRO A 80 5.97 14.58 7.86
C PRO A 80 6.93 13.38 7.77
N LEU A 81 7.61 13.26 6.62
CA LEU A 81 8.70 12.30 6.39
C LEU A 81 9.96 12.82 7.09
N ILE A 82 10.34 12.19 8.19
CA ILE A 82 11.59 12.43 8.90
C ILE A 82 12.53 11.28 8.56
N TYR A 83 13.54 11.56 7.74
CA TYR A 83 14.61 10.60 7.49
C TYR A 83 15.61 10.63 8.65
N SER A 84 16.22 9.48 8.93
CA SER A 84 17.11 9.27 10.08
C SER A 84 16.40 9.10 11.42
N GLU A 85 15.06 9.19 11.48
CA GLU A 85 14.33 8.79 12.70
C GLU A 85 14.36 7.27 12.92
N GLY A 86 14.65 6.49 11.88
CA GLY A 86 14.64 5.03 11.92
C GLY A 86 13.24 4.43 11.77
N ARG A 87 13.20 3.19 11.29
CA ARG A 87 11.96 2.48 10.95
C ARG A 87 10.98 2.39 12.12
N GLU A 88 11.48 2.13 13.32
CA GLU A 88 10.68 1.93 14.53
C GLU A 88 9.97 3.21 14.96
N ASN A 89 10.68 4.35 14.97
CA ASN A 89 10.09 5.64 15.31
C ASN A 89 9.08 6.09 14.25
N ALA A 90 9.41 5.92 12.97
CA ALA A 90 8.45 6.15 11.88
C ALA A 90 7.19 5.31 12.10
N PHE A 91 7.33 4.03 12.44
CA PHE A 91 6.21 3.10 12.64
C PHE A 91 5.39 3.45 13.89
N PHE A 92 6.04 3.90 14.95
CA PHE A 92 5.36 4.39 16.15
C PHE A 92 4.47 5.60 15.83
N ARG A 93 5.00 6.59 15.11
CA ARG A 93 4.22 7.76 14.67
C ARG A 93 3.06 7.36 13.78
N LEU A 94 3.28 6.46 12.80
CA LEU A 94 2.21 5.94 11.95
C LEU A 94 1.08 5.30 12.77
N LYS A 95 1.38 4.46 13.77
CA LYS A 95 0.35 3.84 14.63
C LYS A 95 -0.49 4.88 15.37
N ARG A 96 0.12 5.97 15.83
CA ARG A 96 -0.59 7.07 16.47
C ARG A 96 -1.56 7.75 15.50
N GLU A 97 -1.10 8.08 14.29
CA GLU A 97 -1.95 8.67 13.25
C GLU A 97 -3.12 7.75 12.85
N ILE A 98 -2.88 6.44 12.75
CA ILE A 98 -3.95 5.46 12.49
C ILE A 98 -4.99 5.47 13.62
N GLY A 99 -4.56 5.53 14.88
CA GLY A 99 -5.43 5.60 16.05
C GLY A 99 -6.32 6.85 16.03
N GLU A 100 -5.73 8.02 15.84
CA GLU A 100 -6.46 9.29 15.81
C GLU A 100 -7.42 9.39 14.61
N HIS A 101 -6.99 8.97 13.42
CA HIS A 101 -7.85 8.96 12.23
C HIS A 101 -9.03 7.98 12.34
N SER A 102 -8.86 6.89 13.10
CA SER A 102 -9.96 5.94 13.35
C SER A 102 -10.99 6.50 14.32
N LYS A 103 -10.59 7.33 15.29
CA LYS A 103 -11.51 8.01 16.22
C LYS A 103 -12.31 9.12 15.51
N GLY A 104 -11.68 9.87 14.62
CA GLY A 104 -12.33 10.95 13.86
C GLY A 104 -13.40 10.51 12.86
N LYS A 105 -13.55 9.19 12.60
CA LYS A 105 -14.64 8.64 11.78
C LYS A 105 -15.92 8.32 12.55
N PHE A 106 -15.91 8.48 13.87
CA PHE A 106 -17.05 8.26 14.77
C PHE A 106 -17.41 9.51 15.59
N SER A 107 -16.94 10.69 15.14
CA SER A 107 -17.32 12.00 15.68
C SER A 107 -18.18 12.77 14.67
#